data_AF-A0A7K2PB84-F1
#
_entry.id   AF-A0A7K2PB84-F1
#
_cell.length_a   1.000
_cell.length_b   1.000
_cell.length_c   1.000
_cell.angle_alpha   90.00
_cell.angle_beta   90.00
_cell.angle_gamma   90.00
#
_symmetry.space_group_name_H-M   'P 1'
#
loop_
_entity.id
_entity.type
_entity.pdbx_description
1 polymer ?
#
loop_
_entity_poly.entity_id
_entity_poly.type
_entity_poly.pdbx_seq_one_letter_code
_entity_poly.pdbx_strand_id
1 'polypeptide(L)'
;DARVSKDELRSLDSAALRAVVAALLPTEPSRLWTHGPDTARAAEVWNERLGRRTPLPEDVLHDAVRAVEPVGWAPADALRGFADLATEPRLTTDLTWSFGRYYLETAEQAPRFDSSVLKGSVALAAWLAHRLPSGDPLRAVLPGVLTALRERLAHPGLLLAVDRRGIDWEAFRRAAGDPAETGDGFERHGAVVLGTERTEPLPAIRPALLDAAGHDPHLAALYTGERPNAQETALRLVHDRPFAELLADPGRPMAGECDADGLWWPQDPARSVPDLVGEAAKRYGIGEDAAVLYLMLLAMPDPTDRNTARWTGWGGQRGGTARLRAARAELAATDLVVEGSRAKAGRSLFLPGGWTQPPNPHLPLERWKLPMYDLLEGEAPVLGVVVPTRPVAGLYREAWQRVQDGDGPRLEELEVPRPGRRRR
;
A
#
# COMPACT_ATOMS: atom_id res chain seq x y z
N ASP A 1 -19.20 -1.15 9.48
CA ASP A 1 -18.61 -2.27 10.22
C ASP A 1 -19.30 -3.61 9.99
N ALA A 2 -20.62 -3.70 10.14
CA ALA A 2 -21.33 -4.99 10.02
C ALA A 2 -21.07 -5.82 8.74
N ARG A 3 -20.75 -5.20 7.59
CA ARG A 3 -20.46 -5.94 6.34
C ARG A 3 -19.12 -6.70 6.40
N VAL A 4 -18.06 -6.05 6.87
CA VAL A 4 -16.71 -6.65 6.96
C VAL A 4 -16.74 -7.79 7.97
N SER A 5 -17.30 -7.55 9.15
CA SER A 5 -17.48 -8.59 10.16
C SER A 5 -18.35 -9.74 9.66
N LYS A 6 -19.38 -9.47 8.84
CA LYS A 6 -20.24 -10.52 8.28
C LYS A 6 -19.54 -11.36 7.23
N ASP A 7 -18.72 -10.76 6.37
CA ASP A 7 -17.97 -11.49 5.35
C ASP A 7 -16.83 -12.31 6.01
N GLU A 8 -16.20 -11.78 7.05
CA GLU A 8 -15.27 -12.55 7.89
C GLU A 8 -15.97 -13.75 8.55
N LEU A 9 -17.11 -13.54 9.20
CA LEU A 9 -17.86 -14.64 9.82
C LEU A 9 -18.29 -15.69 8.79
N ARG A 10 -18.61 -15.31 7.55
CA ARG A 10 -18.97 -16.26 6.48
C ARG A 10 -17.82 -17.18 6.05
N SER A 11 -16.58 -16.74 6.22
CA SER A 11 -15.39 -17.52 5.86
C SER A 11 -15.02 -18.60 6.88
N LEU A 12 -15.57 -18.53 8.10
CA LEU A 12 -15.24 -19.44 9.20
C LEU A 12 -16.07 -20.72 9.17
N ASP A 13 -15.55 -21.77 9.83
CA ASP A 13 -16.27 -23.03 9.96
C ASP A 13 -17.66 -22.80 10.59
N SER A 14 -18.69 -23.19 9.85
CA SER A 14 -20.08 -23.00 10.27
C SER A 14 -20.42 -23.80 11.53
N ALA A 15 -19.75 -24.94 11.79
CA ALA A 15 -19.98 -25.71 13.01
C ALA A 15 -19.38 -25.01 14.24
N ALA A 16 -18.18 -24.45 14.12
CA ALA A 16 -17.56 -23.62 15.15
C ALA A 16 -18.41 -22.37 15.46
N LEU A 17 -18.91 -21.66 14.45
CA LEU A 17 -19.78 -20.50 14.66
C LEU A 17 -21.08 -20.87 15.38
N ARG A 18 -21.71 -21.98 15.01
CA ARG A 18 -22.91 -22.47 15.71
C ARG A 18 -22.61 -22.80 17.17
N ALA A 19 -21.44 -23.38 17.46
CA ALA A 19 -21.03 -23.68 18.83
C ALA A 19 -20.82 -22.39 19.64
N VAL A 20 -20.22 -21.35 19.06
CA VAL A 20 -20.05 -20.02 19.69
C VAL A 20 -21.41 -19.38 19.96
N VAL A 21 -22.33 -19.39 18.99
CA VAL A 21 -23.68 -18.83 19.18
C VAL A 21 -24.46 -19.61 20.23
N ALA A 22 -24.33 -20.94 20.28
CA ALA A 22 -24.94 -21.76 21.31
C ALA A 22 -24.39 -21.45 22.71
N ALA A 23 -23.08 -21.18 22.80
CA ALA A 23 -22.41 -20.80 24.04
C ALA A 23 -22.83 -19.43 24.60
N LEU A 24 -23.47 -18.58 23.79
CA LEU A 24 -24.05 -17.31 24.27
C LEU A 24 -25.31 -17.53 25.13
N LEU A 25 -25.94 -18.72 25.07
CA LEU A 25 -27.10 -19.04 25.90
C LEU A 25 -26.63 -19.51 27.29
N PRO A 26 -26.95 -18.77 28.37
CA PRO A 26 -26.57 -19.20 29.72
C PRO A 26 -27.25 -20.53 30.10
N THR A 27 -26.61 -21.31 30.98
CA THR A 27 -27.14 -22.60 31.48
C THR A 27 -28.55 -22.46 32.08
N GLU A 28 -28.86 -21.30 32.67
CA GLU A 28 -30.21 -20.90 33.06
C GLU A 28 -30.73 -19.83 32.09
N PRO A 29 -31.63 -20.16 31.14
CA PRO A 29 -32.07 -19.23 30.10
C PRO A 29 -32.71 -17.94 30.61
N SER A 30 -33.29 -17.96 31.82
CA SER A 30 -33.87 -16.77 32.46
C SER A 30 -32.85 -15.66 32.71
N ARG A 31 -31.56 -16.01 32.89
CA ARG A 31 -30.47 -15.04 33.10
C ARG A 31 -30.19 -14.17 31.88
N LEU A 32 -30.64 -14.58 30.69
CA LEU A 32 -30.51 -13.78 29.48
C LEU A 32 -31.18 -12.40 29.64
N TRP A 33 -32.29 -12.35 30.38
CA TRP A 33 -33.06 -11.12 30.59
C TRP A 33 -32.48 -10.19 31.65
N THR A 34 -31.58 -10.69 32.50
CA THR A 34 -30.98 -9.92 33.62
C THR A 34 -29.53 -9.55 33.36
N HIS A 35 -28.74 -10.47 32.80
CA HIS A 35 -27.30 -10.31 32.60
C HIS A 35 -26.88 -10.30 31.13
N GLY A 36 -27.81 -10.58 30.21
CA GLY A 36 -27.52 -10.71 28.79
C GLY A 36 -26.87 -12.06 28.44
N PRO A 37 -26.30 -12.18 27.23
CA PRO A 37 -25.67 -13.43 26.77
C PRO A 37 -24.38 -13.74 27.54
N ASP A 38 -24.06 -15.04 27.64
CA ASP A 38 -22.81 -15.52 28.25
C ASP A 38 -21.62 -15.33 27.30
N THR A 39 -21.15 -14.08 27.23
CA THR A 39 -20.03 -13.68 26.37
C THR A 39 -18.70 -14.32 26.78
N ALA A 40 -18.53 -14.64 28.06
CA ALA A 40 -17.32 -15.30 28.56
C ALA A 40 -17.25 -16.74 28.03
N ARG A 41 -18.34 -17.49 28.14
CA ARG A 41 -18.40 -18.86 27.61
C ARG A 41 -18.28 -18.89 26.09
N ALA A 42 -18.91 -17.95 25.39
CA ALA A 42 -18.76 -17.82 23.94
C ALA A 42 -17.32 -17.52 23.52
N ALA A 43 -16.60 -16.67 24.27
CA ALA A 43 -15.19 -16.38 24.02
C ALA A 43 -14.27 -17.60 24.27
N GLU A 44 -14.54 -18.41 25.29
CA GLU A 44 -13.83 -19.68 25.52
C GLU A 44 -14.02 -20.64 24.33
N VAL A 45 -15.26 -20.87 23.92
CA VAL A 45 -15.57 -21.76 22.77
C VAL A 45 -14.98 -21.23 21.47
N TRP A 46 -14.97 -19.91 21.28
CA TRP A 46 -14.29 -19.28 20.16
C TRP A 46 -12.79 -19.62 20.18
N ASN A 47 -12.12 -19.40 21.31
CA ASN A 47 -10.69 -19.65 21.44
C ASN A 47 -10.32 -21.13 21.27
N GLU A 48 -11.16 -22.04 21.78
CA GLU A 48 -10.97 -23.49 21.64
C GLU A 48 -11.09 -23.95 20.18
N ARG A 49 -12.03 -23.39 19.40
CA ARG A 49 -12.37 -23.88 18.06
C ARG A 49 -11.73 -23.11 16.92
N LEU A 50 -11.51 -21.81 17.11
CA LEU A 50 -11.04 -20.88 16.08
C LEU A 50 -9.70 -20.24 16.44
N GLY A 51 -9.18 -20.54 17.64
CA GLY A 51 -7.94 -19.96 18.16
C GLY A 51 -8.12 -18.58 18.76
N ARG A 52 -7.12 -18.17 19.55
CA ARG A 52 -6.98 -16.78 20.00
C ARG A 52 -6.45 -15.92 18.87
N ARG A 53 -6.97 -14.71 18.73
CA ARG A 53 -6.50 -13.71 17.75
C ARG A 53 -6.06 -12.46 18.47
N THR A 54 -5.04 -11.79 17.93
CA THR A 54 -4.65 -10.48 18.43
C THR A 54 -5.76 -9.45 18.12
N PRO A 55 -6.28 -8.72 19.13
CA PRO A 55 -7.23 -7.64 18.89
C PRO A 55 -6.62 -6.57 17.99
N LEU A 56 -7.35 -6.14 16.97
CA LEU A 56 -6.95 -5.07 16.06
C LEU A 56 -7.78 -3.81 16.35
N PRO A 57 -7.18 -2.60 16.24
CA PRO A 57 -7.95 -1.35 16.25
C PRO A 57 -9.00 -1.36 15.13
N GLU A 58 -10.26 -1.14 15.50
CA GLU A 58 -11.38 -1.23 14.55
C GLU A 58 -11.31 -0.16 13.46
N ASP A 59 -10.82 1.04 13.78
CA ASP A 59 -10.67 2.14 12.83
C ASP A 59 -9.63 1.82 11.75
N VAL A 60 -8.51 1.19 12.13
CA VAL A 60 -7.46 0.77 11.20
C VAL A 60 -7.97 -0.34 10.27
N LEU A 61 -8.67 -1.33 10.82
CA LEU A 61 -9.27 -2.41 10.03
C LEU A 61 -10.31 -1.87 9.04
N HIS A 62 -11.19 -0.97 9.52
CA HIS A 62 -12.21 -0.32 8.70
C HIS A 62 -11.59 0.49 7.56
N ASP A 63 -10.60 1.32 7.89
CA ASP A 63 -9.92 2.16 6.91
C ASP A 63 -9.16 1.31 5.88
N ALA A 64 -8.52 0.21 6.29
CA ALA A 64 -7.78 -0.68 5.39
C ALA A 64 -8.70 -1.26 4.31
N VAL A 65 -9.86 -1.80 4.70
CA VAL A 65 -10.83 -2.38 3.78
C VAL A 65 -11.47 -1.34 2.85
N ARG A 66 -11.50 -0.07 3.26
CA ARG A 66 -12.08 1.02 2.45
C ARG A 66 -11.08 1.69 1.52
N ALA A 67 -9.81 1.76 1.92
CA ALA A 67 -8.79 2.53 1.21
C ALA A 67 -7.92 1.67 0.29
N VAL A 68 -7.74 0.39 0.64
CA VAL A 68 -6.91 -0.56 -0.13
C VAL A 68 -7.82 -1.47 -0.95
N GLU A 69 -7.78 -1.31 -2.27
CA GLU A 69 -8.44 -2.22 -3.19
C GLU A 69 -7.71 -3.57 -3.19
N PRO A 70 -8.41 -4.71 -3.00
CA PRO A 70 -7.75 -6.01 -2.96
C PRO A 70 -7.17 -6.40 -4.33
N VAL A 71 -5.84 -6.31 -4.46
CA VAL A 71 -5.07 -6.83 -5.63
C VAL A 71 -4.55 -8.26 -5.42
N GLY A 72 -5.02 -8.92 -4.36
CA GLY A 72 -4.58 -10.24 -3.93
C GLY A 72 -5.12 -10.56 -2.54
N TRP A 73 -4.22 -10.76 -1.57
CA TRP A 73 -4.58 -11.04 -0.19
C TRP A 73 -5.40 -9.89 0.42
N ALA A 74 -6.60 -10.20 0.90
CA ALA A 74 -7.56 -9.21 1.37
C ALA A 74 -7.00 -8.37 2.53
N PRO A 75 -7.20 -7.04 2.56
CA PRO A 75 -6.59 -6.16 3.56
C PRO A 75 -6.87 -6.55 5.01
N ALA A 76 -8.10 -6.99 5.32
CA ALA A 76 -8.47 -7.43 6.67
C ALA A 76 -7.70 -8.69 7.10
N ASP A 77 -7.61 -9.68 6.22
CA ASP A 77 -6.90 -10.94 6.48
C ASP A 77 -5.39 -10.71 6.58
N ALA A 78 -4.83 -9.89 5.68
CA ALA A 78 -3.42 -9.52 5.71
C ALA A 78 -3.04 -8.74 6.97
N LEU A 79 -3.89 -7.82 7.44
CA LEU A 79 -3.66 -7.08 8.68
C LEU A 79 -3.62 -8.00 9.91
N ARG A 80 -4.51 -9.00 9.95
CA ARG A 80 -4.48 -10.05 10.99
C ARG A 80 -3.21 -10.88 10.89
N GLY A 81 -2.83 -11.30 9.67
CA GLY A 81 -1.59 -12.03 9.42
C GLY A 81 -0.35 -11.25 9.86
N PHE A 82 -0.35 -9.91 9.74
CA PHE A 82 0.77 -9.07 10.19
C PHE A 82 0.82 -8.96 11.72
N ALA A 83 -0.34 -8.82 12.38
CA ALA A 83 -0.39 -8.78 13.84
C ALA A 83 0.01 -10.12 14.47
N ASP A 84 -0.33 -11.23 13.82
CA ASP A 84 -0.03 -12.60 14.25
C ASP A 84 1.11 -13.23 13.41
N LEU A 85 2.09 -12.41 12.97
CA LEU A 85 3.13 -12.75 11.99
C LEU A 85 3.83 -14.09 12.28
N ALA A 86 4.21 -14.34 13.53
CA ALA A 86 4.93 -15.55 13.92
C ALA A 86 4.14 -16.85 13.72
N THR A 87 2.82 -16.75 13.52
CA THR A 87 1.91 -17.89 13.35
C THR A 87 1.18 -17.88 12.01
N GLU A 88 1.40 -16.88 11.16
CA GLU A 88 0.76 -16.80 9.85
C GLU A 88 1.49 -17.71 8.85
N PRO A 89 0.92 -18.86 8.46
CA PRO A 89 1.60 -19.86 7.62
C PRO A 89 1.98 -19.31 6.24
N ARG A 90 1.21 -18.36 5.69
CA ARG A 90 1.57 -17.72 4.41
C ARG A 90 2.91 -16.96 4.48
N LEU A 91 3.34 -16.55 5.67
CA LEU A 91 4.57 -15.79 5.88
C LEU A 91 5.65 -16.60 6.62
N THR A 92 5.32 -17.79 7.14
CA THR A 92 6.22 -18.59 7.98
C THR A 92 6.49 -20.00 7.46
N THR A 93 5.71 -20.52 6.52
CA THR A 93 5.94 -21.84 5.88
C THR A 93 6.54 -21.70 4.49
N ASP A 94 7.64 -22.41 4.24
CA ASP A 94 8.22 -22.54 2.91
C ASP A 94 7.54 -23.68 2.16
N LEU A 95 7.20 -23.46 0.90
CA LEU A 95 6.56 -24.45 0.06
C LEU A 95 7.39 -24.69 -1.20
N THR A 96 7.48 -25.95 -1.58
CA THR A 96 8.07 -26.37 -2.87
C THR A 96 6.95 -26.57 -3.88
N TRP A 97 7.08 -25.90 -5.02
CA TRP A 97 6.09 -25.90 -6.08
C TRP A 97 6.56 -26.74 -7.26
N SER A 98 5.61 -27.41 -7.92
CA SER A 98 5.81 -28.13 -9.17
C SER A 98 4.80 -27.66 -10.22
N PHE A 99 5.10 -27.94 -11.48
CA PHE A 99 4.13 -27.73 -12.55
C PHE A 99 3.09 -28.85 -12.50
N GLY A 100 1.82 -28.47 -12.28
CA GLY A 100 0.68 -29.30 -12.62
C GLY A 100 0.22 -29.02 -14.05
N ARG A 101 -0.81 -29.75 -14.50
CA ARG A 101 -1.31 -29.65 -15.88
C ARG A 101 -1.87 -28.26 -16.22
N TYR A 102 -2.48 -27.57 -15.26
CA TYR A 102 -3.18 -26.30 -15.48
C TYR A 102 -2.71 -25.16 -14.57
N TYR A 103 -2.08 -25.47 -13.45
CA TYR A 103 -1.65 -24.52 -12.44
C TYR A 103 -0.44 -25.09 -11.71
N LEU A 104 0.26 -24.22 -10.97
CA LEU A 104 1.33 -24.66 -10.08
C LEU A 104 0.74 -25.39 -8.87
N GLU A 105 1.34 -26.52 -8.51
CA GLU A 105 0.87 -27.40 -7.44
C GLU A 105 1.86 -27.45 -6.28
N THR A 106 1.34 -27.71 -5.09
CA THR A 106 2.12 -27.97 -3.87
C THR A 106 1.56 -29.21 -3.19
N ALA A 107 2.41 -30.05 -2.60
CA ALA A 107 1.96 -31.24 -1.88
C ALA A 107 1.16 -30.90 -0.61
N GLU A 108 1.41 -29.72 -0.02
CA GLU A 108 0.77 -29.25 1.20
C GLU A 108 -0.51 -28.47 0.91
N GLN A 109 -1.56 -28.69 1.70
CA GLN A 109 -2.85 -27.99 1.62
C GLN A 109 -2.92 -26.75 2.54
N ALA A 110 -1.79 -26.29 3.06
CA ALA A 110 -1.71 -25.15 3.96
C ALA A 110 -2.02 -23.82 3.23
N PRO A 111 -2.41 -22.76 3.95
CA PRO A 111 -2.39 -21.41 3.40
C PRO A 111 -0.97 -21.11 2.90
N ARG A 112 -0.86 -20.72 1.63
CA ARG A 112 0.41 -20.68 0.89
C ARG A 112 0.86 -19.26 0.61
N PHE A 113 2.18 -19.04 0.58
CA PHE A 113 2.76 -17.86 -0.03
C PHE A 113 2.64 -17.96 -1.55
N ASP A 114 2.00 -16.99 -2.20
CA ASP A 114 1.90 -16.90 -3.65
C ASP A 114 1.89 -15.42 -4.11
N SER A 115 1.67 -15.20 -5.41
CA SER A 115 1.61 -13.84 -6.00
C SER A 115 0.51 -12.97 -5.36
N SER A 116 -0.61 -13.57 -4.94
CA SER A 116 -1.70 -12.86 -4.27
C SER A 116 -1.26 -12.34 -2.89
N VAL A 117 -0.57 -13.19 -2.13
CA VAL A 117 0.01 -12.85 -0.82
C VAL A 117 1.04 -11.74 -0.97
N LEU A 118 2.00 -11.88 -1.89
CA LEU A 118 3.03 -10.88 -2.16
C LEU A 118 2.43 -9.50 -2.46
N LYS A 119 1.51 -9.42 -3.44
CA LYS A 119 0.86 -8.17 -3.85
C LYS A 119 0.10 -7.51 -2.70
N GLY A 120 -0.74 -8.29 -2.01
CA GLY A 120 -1.55 -7.79 -0.90
C GLY A 120 -0.70 -7.33 0.28
N SER A 121 0.36 -8.07 0.60
CA SER A 121 1.27 -7.70 1.69
C SER A 121 2.03 -6.40 1.41
N VAL A 122 2.59 -6.23 0.21
CA VAL A 122 3.30 -5.00 -0.17
C VAL A 122 2.36 -3.79 -0.15
N ALA A 123 1.17 -3.93 -0.73
CA ALA A 123 0.16 -2.87 -0.75
C ALA A 123 -0.26 -2.46 0.68
N LEU A 124 -0.57 -3.43 1.54
CA LEU A 124 -0.98 -3.17 2.91
C LEU A 124 0.16 -2.60 3.76
N ALA A 125 1.39 -3.10 3.61
CA ALA A 125 2.54 -2.61 4.37
C ALA A 125 2.83 -1.13 4.04
N ALA A 126 2.83 -0.77 2.75
CA ALA A 126 2.96 0.62 2.31
C ALA A 126 1.84 1.50 2.90
N TRP A 127 0.60 0.99 2.88
CA TRP A 127 -0.54 1.72 3.41
C TRP A 127 -0.47 1.92 4.93
N LEU A 128 -0.10 0.89 5.70
CA LEU A 128 0.08 0.99 7.16
C LEU A 128 1.21 1.98 7.49
N ALA A 129 2.31 1.94 6.76
CA ALA A 129 3.41 2.89 6.91
C ALA A 129 3.00 4.35 6.57
N HIS A 130 1.96 4.56 5.76
CA HIS A 130 1.42 5.90 5.54
C HIS A 130 0.32 6.28 6.53
N ARG A 131 -0.50 5.31 6.96
CA ARG A 131 -1.70 5.55 7.77
C ARG A 131 -1.41 5.70 9.26
N LEU A 132 -0.35 5.09 9.77
CA LEU A 132 -0.01 5.02 11.20
C LEU A 132 1.16 5.95 11.56
N PRO A 133 1.17 6.52 12.78
CA PRO A 133 2.30 7.31 13.25
C PRO A 133 3.53 6.43 13.48
N SER A 134 4.70 7.05 13.57
CA SER A 134 5.92 6.41 14.08
C SER A 134 5.70 5.97 15.53
N GLY A 135 6.31 4.86 15.94
CA GLY A 135 6.13 4.28 17.27
C GLY A 135 4.85 3.43 17.45
N ASP A 136 3.95 3.40 16.46
CA ASP A 136 2.74 2.57 16.52
C ASP A 136 3.11 1.06 16.53
N PRO A 137 2.52 0.23 17.41
CA PRO A 137 2.81 -1.20 17.47
C PRO A 137 2.56 -1.95 16.15
N LEU A 138 1.54 -1.58 15.38
CA LEU A 138 1.27 -2.20 14.06
C LEU A 138 2.24 -1.71 12.98
N ARG A 139 2.86 -0.55 13.16
CA ARG A 139 3.97 -0.11 12.31
C ARG A 139 5.25 -0.87 12.65
N ALA A 140 5.48 -1.18 13.93
CA ALA A 140 6.68 -1.86 14.41
C ALA A 140 6.84 -3.30 13.83
N VAL A 141 5.75 -3.94 13.39
CA VAL A 141 5.81 -5.28 12.77
C VAL A 141 6.22 -5.26 11.28
N LEU A 142 6.13 -4.12 10.60
CA LEU A 142 6.34 -4.03 9.15
C LEU A 142 7.74 -4.46 8.68
N PRO A 143 8.85 -4.18 9.41
CA PRO A 143 10.15 -4.72 9.07
C PRO A 143 10.18 -6.25 9.12
N GLY A 144 9.51 -6.85 10.10
CA GLY A 144 9.39 -8.30 10.24
C GLY A 144 8.60 -8.92 9.07
N VAL A 145 7.52 -8.26 8.64
CA VAL A 145 6.76 -8.66 7.45
C VAL A 145 7.67 -8.63 6.22
N LEU A 146 8.43 -7.56 5.99
CA LEU A 146 9.34 -7.46 4.85
C LEU A 146 10.41 -8.57 4.86
N THR A 147 10.97 -8.88 6.03
CA THR A 147 11.89 -10.00 6.22
C THR A 147 11.24 -11.33 5.84
N ALA A 148 10.04 -11.60 6.36
CA ALA A 148 9.31 -12.83 6.04
C ALA A 148 9.04 -12.95 4.53
N LEU A 149 8.61 -11.87 3.86
CA LEU A 149 8.44 -11.85 2.40
C LEU A 149 9.75 -12.21 1.67
N ARG A 150 10.87 -11.61 2.06
CA ARG A 150 12.19 -11.88 1.46
C ARG A 150 12.64 -13.32 1.70
N GLU A 151 12.40 -13.86 2.89
CA GLU A 151 12.69 -15.26 3.21
C GLU A 151 11.87 -16.21 2.34
N ARG A 152 10.57 -15.95 2.13
CA ARG A 152 9.75 -16.74 1.20
C ARG A 152 10.26 -16.64 -0.24
N LEU A 153 10.59 -15.44 -0.71
CA LEU A 153 11.12 -15.23 -2.07
C LEU A 153 12.48 -15.89 -2.29
N ALA A 154 13.31 -16.01 -1.25
CA ALA A 154 14.61 -16.66 -1.31
C ALA A 154 14.53 -18.19 -1.36
N HIS A 155 13.37 -18.78 -1.07
CA HIS A 155 13.21 -20.23 -1.08
C HIS A 155 13.36 -20.81 -2.51
N PRO A 156 14.33 -21.71 -2.77
CA PRO A 156 14.64 -22.17 -4.13
C PRO A 156 13.53 -22.99 -4.78
N GLY A 157 12.65 -23.58 -3.97
CA GLY A 157 11.47 -24.32 -4.42
C GLY A 157 10.24 -23.45 -4.70
N LEU A 158 10.28 -22.14 -4.43
CA LEU A 158 9.15 -21.25 -4.70
C LEU A 158 9.03 -20.98 -6.21
N LEU A 159 7.81 -21.17 -6.72
CA LEU A 159 7.40 -20.70 -8.05
C LEU A 159 6.19 -19.79 -7.90
N LEU A 160 6.26 -18.60 -8.51
CA LEU A 160 5.14 -17.67 -8.59
C LEU A 160 4.59 -17.69 -10.01
N ALA A 161 3.32 -18.07 -10.21
CA ALA A 161 2.69 -17.98 -11.52
C ALA A 161 2.78 -16.56 -12.07
N VAL A 162 3.14 -16.41 -13.35
CA VAL A 162 3.21 -15.09 -13.99
C VAL A 162 1.80 -14.52 -14.17
N ASP A 163 1.58 -13.32 -13.65
CA ASP A 163 0.28 -12.62 -13.68
C ASP A 163 0.15 -11.75 -14.95
N ARG A 164 0.46 -12.34 -16.11
CA ARG A 164 0.32 -11.72 -17.43
C ARG A 164 -0.30 -12.69 -18.43
N ARG A 165 -0.96 -12.13 -19.44
CA ARG A 165 -1.62 -12.86 -20.53
C ARG A 165 -1.10 -12.36 -21.87
N GLY A 166 -1.28 -13.16 -22.91
CA GLY A 166 -0.94 -12.75 -24.27
C GLY A 166 0.55 -12.64 -24.55
N ILE A 167 1.39 -13.36 -23.79
CA ILE A 167 2.84 -13.37 -23.98
C ILE A 167 3.16 -14.07 -25.31
N ASP A 168 3.96 -13.41 -26.16
CA ASP A 168 4.50 -14.01 -27.38
C ASP A 168 5.69 -14.92 -27.02
N TRP A 169 5.39 -16.22 -26.86
CA TRP A 169 6.39 -17.22 -26.49
C TRP A 169 7.44 -17.48 -27.56
N GLU A 170 7.12 -17.25 -28.85
CA GLU A 170 8.12 -17.39 -29.92
C GLU A 170 9.11 -16.23 -29.89
N ALA A 171 8.62 -15.01 -29.72
CA ALA A 171 9.47 -13.83 -29.55
C ALA A 171 10.31 -13.94 -28.27
N PHE A 172 9.70 -14.37 -27.16
CA PHE A 172 10.41 -14.60 -25.90
C PHE A 172 11.55 -15.61 -26.08
N ARG A 173 11.28 -16.82 -26.61
CA ARG A 173 12.32 -17.84 -26.80
C ARG A 173 13.44 -17.36 -27.75
N ARG A 174 13.09 -16.62 -28.80
CA ARG A 174 14.07 -16.03 -29.72
C ARG A 174 14.98 -15.01 -29.02
N ALA A 175 14.43 -14.22 -28.10
CA ALA A 175 15.19 -13.24 -27.32
C ALA A 175 15.97 -13.88 -26.16
N ALA A 176 15.40 -14.89 -25.51
CA ALA A 176 15.97 -15.58 -24.35
C ALA A 176 17.08 -16.57 -24.72
N GLY A 177 17.08 -17.10 -25.95
CA GLY A 177 18.04 -18.10 -26.40
C GLY A 177 17.77 -19.48 -25.78
N ASP A 178 18.80 -20.33 -25.75
CA ASP A 178 18.70 -21.68 -25.20
C ASP A 178 18.38 -21.66 -23.69
N PRO A 179 17.56 -22.61 -23.18
CA PRO A 179 17.25 -22.67 -21.76
C PRO A 179 18.51 -22.96 -20.94
N ALA A 180 18.63 -22.29 -19.80
CA ALA A 180 19.69 -22.53 -18.82
C ALA A 180 19.56 -23.90 -18.15
N GLU A 181 18.34 -24.45 -18.11
CA GLU A 181 18.04 -25.78 -17.58
C GLU A 181 16.77 -26.33 -18.23
N THR A 182 16.77 -27.63 -18.54
CA THR A 182 15.60 -28.37 -18.99
C THR A 182 15.42 -29.57 -18.09
N GLY A 183 14.24 -29.67 -17.47
CA GLY A 183 13.87 -30.80 -16.62
C GLY A 183 12.66 -31.55 -17.17
N ASP A 184 12.13 -32.47 -16.38
CA ASP A 184 10.92 -33.20 -16.74
C ASP A 184 9.70 -32.26 -16.70
N GLY A 185 9.13 -31.97 -17.87
CA GLY A 185 7.97 -31.08 -18.02
C GLY A 185 8.23 -29.58 -17.84
N PHE A 186 9.49 -29.11 -17.81
CA PHE A 186 9.80 -27.68 -17.76
C PHE A 186 11.11 -27.27 -18.44
N GLU A 187 11.19 -26.00 -18.84
CA GLU A 187 12.42 -25.32 -19.25
C GLU A 187 12.60 -24.01 -18.47
N ARG A 188 13.85 -23.57 -18.24
CA ARG A 188 14.17 -22.38 -17.44
C ARG A 188 15.12 -21.44 -18.16
N HIS A 189 14.76 -20.16 -18.21
CA HIS A 189 15.56 -19.05 -18.73
C HIS A 189 15.76 -18.02 -17.60
N GLY A 190 16.93 -18.05 -16.95
CA GLY A 190 17.17 -17.24 -15.75
C GLY A 190 16.16 -17.54 -14.64
N ALA A 191 15.47 -16.50 -14.16
CA ALA A 191 14.38 -16.59 -13.20
C ALA A 191 13.03 -17.01 -13.79
N VAL A 192 12.87 -17.03 -15.12
CA VAL A 192 11.63 -17.45 -15.78
C VAL A 192 11.65 -18.97 -15.97
N VAL A 193 10.61 -19.65 -15.50
CA VAL A 193 10.43 -21.10 -15.65
C VAL A 193 9.13 -21.38 -16.41
N LEU A 194 9.18 -22.20 -17.44
CA LEU A 194 8.05 -22.52 -18.31
C LEU A 194 7.72 -24.00 -18.18
N GLY A 195 6.50 -24.32 -17.75
CA GLY A 195 5.97 -25.69 -17.81
C GLY A 195 5.61 -26.07 -19.25
N THR A 196 6.13 -27.18 -19.76
CA THR A 196 6.10 -27.55 -21.19
C THR A 196 5.10 -28.65 -21.55
N GLU A 197 4.29 -29.13 -20.59
CA GLU A 197 3.31 -30.20 -20.85
C GLU A 197 2.18 -29.82 -21.82
N ARG A 198 2.01 -28.51 -22.08
CA ARG A 198 0.96 -27.97 -22.95
C ARG A 198 1.55 -27.23 -24.14
N THR A 199 0.71 -27.03 -25.15
CA THR A 199 1.03 -26.22 -26.33
C THR A 199 1.40 -24.80 -25.96
N GLU A 200 0.61 -24.18 -25.08
CA GLU A 200 0.99 -22.91 -24.43
C GLU A 200 1.68 -23.24 -23.11
N PRO A 201 2.90 -22.74 -22.87
CA PRO A 201 3.61 -23.02 -21.63
C PRO A 201 2.88 -22.39 -20.44
N LEU A 202 3.01 -23.02 -19.27
CA LEU A 202 2.57 -22.45 -18.00
C LEU A 202 3.73 -21.65 -17.40
N PRO A 203 3.70 -20.31 -17.41
CA PRO A 203 4.83 -19.51 -16.94
C PRO A 203 4.83 -19.29 -15.43
N ALA A 204 6.03 -19.37 -14.85
CA ALA A 204 6.31 -19.06 -13.47
C ALA A 204 7.62 -18.28 -13.33
N ILE A 205 7.75 -17.59 -12.20
CA ILE A 205 8.95 -16.89 -11.77
C ILE A 205 9.53 -17.72 -10.61
N ARG A 206 10.83 -18.02 -10.65
CA ARG A 206 11.60 -18.54 -9.52
C ARG A 206 12.33 -17.37 -8.87
N PRO A 207 11.79 -16.76 -7.79
CA PRO A 207 12.28 -15.48 -7.30
C PRO A 207 13.68 -15.57 -6.69
N ALA A 208 14.08 -16.75 -6.20
CA ALA A 208 15.42 -17.02 -5.67
C ALA A 208 16.56 -16.82 -6.70
N LEU A 209 16.23 -16.68 -7.99
CA LEU A 209 17.17 -16.41 -9.07
C LEU A 209 17.21 -14.94 -9.50
N LEU A 210 16.38 -14.07 -8.92
CA LEU A 210 16.45 -12.64 -9.15
C LEU A 210 17.73 -12.07 -8.53
N ASP A 211 18.25 -11.00 -9.12
CA ASP A 211 19.37 -10.27 -8.55
C ASP A 211 18.98 -9.52 -7.25
N ALA A 212 19.96 -8.86 -6.63
CA ALA A 212 19.73 -8.12 -5.38
C ALA A 212 18.72 -6.96 -5.51
N ALA A 213 18.47 -6.48 -6.73
CA ALA A 213 17.47 -5.46 -7.04
C ALA A 213 16.11 -6.07 -7.46
N GLY A 214 15.98 -7.40 -7.44
CA GLY A 214 14.76 -8.11 -7.84
C GLY A 214 14.59 -8.19 -9.36
N HIS A 215 15.66 -8.04 -10.14
CA HIS A 215 15.61 -8.07 -11.60
C HIS A 215 16.17 -9.37 -12.19
N ASP A 216 15.67 -9.71 -13.38
CA ASP A 216 16.23 -10.73 -14.26
C ASP A 216 16.00 -10.29 -15.72
N PRO A 217 17.00 -10.40 -16.63
CA PRO A 217 16.85 -9.96 -18.02
C PRO A 217 15.75 -10.68 -18.80
N HIS A 218 15.53 -11.97 -18.55
CA HIS A 218 14.46 -12.74 -19.19
C HIS A 218 13.11 -12.33 -18.64
N LEU A 219 13.01 -12.07 -17.34
CA LEU A 219 11.81 -11.51 -16.74
C LEU A 219 11.46 -10.15 -17.35
N ALA A 220 12.44 -9.26 -17.54
CA ALA A 220 12.22 -7.98 -18.22
C ALA A 220 11.77 -8.16 -19.68
N ALA A 221 12.33 -9.15 -20.39
CA ALA A 221 11.97 -9.46 -21.78
C ALA A 221 10.51 -9.88 -21.94
N LEU A 222 9.91 -10.54 -20.93
CA LEU A 222 8.48 -10.90 -20.93
C LEU A 222 7.54 -9.68 -20.99
N TYR A 223 8.02 -8.50 -20.58
CA TYR A 223 7.19 -7.32 -20.30
C TYR A 223 7.59 -6.10 -21.14
N THR A 224 8.38 -6.29 -22.19
CA THR A 224 8.98 -5.20 -22.96
C THR A 224 7.92 -4.26 -23.54
N GLY A 225 7.95 -2.99 -23.12
CA GLY A 225 7.06 -1.94 -23.63
C GLY A 225 5.73 -1.78 -22.89
N GLU A 226 5.49 -2.56 -21.82
CA GLU A 226 4.27 -2.47 -21.02
C GLU A 226 4.53 -1.82 -19.65
N ARG A 227 3.50 -1.18 -19.09
CA ARG A 227 3.53 -0.68 -17.70
C ARG A 227 3.72 -1.87 -16.75
N PRO A 228 4.53 -1.75 -15.69
CA PRO A 228 4.64 -2.79 -14.68
C PRO A 228 3.30 -3.14 -14.04
N ASN A 229 3.00 -4.43 -13.88
CA ASN A 229 1.81 -4.91 -13.19
C ASN A 229 2.03 -5.00 -11.67
N ALA A 230 1.03 -5.48 -10.93
CA ALA A 230 1.08 -5.54 -9.47
C ALA A 230 2.13 -6.54 -8.96
N GLN A 231 2.31 -7.67 -9.65
CA GLN A 231 3.30 -8.67 -9.28
C GLN A 231 4.72 -8.12 -9.45
N GLU A 232 5.01 -7.49 -10.59
CA GLU A 232 6.31 -6.91 -10.89
C GLU A 232 6.62 -5.73 -9.97
N THR A 233 5.63 -4.86 -9.72
CA THR A 233 5.78 -3.74 -8.79
C THR A 233 6.07 -4.24 -7.38
N ALA A 234 5.36 -5.28 -6.92
CA ALA A 234 5.57 -5.87 -5.60
C ALA A 234 6.94 -6.55 -5.48
N LEU A 235 7.37 -7.32 -6.49
CA LEU A 235 8.70 -7.92 -6.53
C LEU A 235 9.79 -6.84 -6.42
N ARG A 236 9.71 -5.80 -7.26
CA ARG A 236 10.67 -4.67 -7.23
C ARG A 236 10.71 -4.01 -5.84
N LEU A 237 9.56 -3.67 -5.28
CA LEU A 237 9.48 -2.98 -3.98
C LEU A 237 10.02 -3.80 -2.82
N VAL A 238 9.81 -5.13 -2.80
CA VAL A 238 10.37 -5.98 -1.74
C VAL A 238 11.90 -5.93 -1.71
N HIS A 239 12.55 -5.71 -2.86
CA HIS A 239 14.02 -5.54 -2.93
C HIS A 239 14.47 -4.08 -2.82
N ASP A 240 13.56 -3.12 -2.94
CA ASP A 240 13.87 -1.70 -2.94
C ASP A 240 14.32 -1.18 -1.56
N ARG A 241 15.41 -0.42 -1.55
CA ARG A 241 15.98 0.14 -0.32
C ARG A 241 15.10 1.23 0.28
N PRO A 242 14.67 2.27 -0.48
CA PRO A 242 13.69 3.24 0.01
C PRO A 242 12.41 2.60 0.57
N PHE A 243 11.90 1.53 -0.05
CA PHE A 243 10.74 0.82 0.51
C PHE A 243 11.05 0.18 1.87
N ALA A 244 12.21 -0.45 2.04
CA ALA A 244 12.64 -0.97 3.33
C ALA A 244 12.79 0.14 4.39
N GLU A 245 13.33 1.30 4.00
CA GLU A 245 13.45 2.49 4.87
C GLU A 245 12.07 3.07 5.25
N LEU A 246 11.07 3.00 4.34
CA LEU A 246 9.69 3.39 4.65
C LEU A 246 9.06 2.48 5.70
N LEU A 247 9.26 1.16 5.57
CA LEU A 247 8.67 0.17 6.48
C LEU A 247 9.38 0.14 7.85
N ALA A 248 10.64 0.57 7.91
CA ALA A 248 11.33 0.81 9.16
C ALA A 248 10.64 1.91 9.99
N ASP A 249 10.86 1.87 11.30
CA ASP A 249 10.52 3.02 12.15
C ASP A 249 11.51 4.15 11.85
N PRO A 250 11.04 5.35 11.45
CA PRO A 250 11.94 6.48 11.18
C PRO A 250 12.64 7.02 12.44
N GLY A 251 12.28 6.51 13.62
CA GLY A 251 12.87 6.87 14.90
C GLY A 251 12.29 8.17 15.44
N ARG A 252 13.14 8.98 16.07
CA ARG A 252 12.74 10.29 16.61
C ARG A 252 12.57 11.32 15.48
N PRO A 253 11.66 12.30 15.63
CA PRO A 253 11.53 13.38 14.67
C PRO A 253 12.82 14.20 14.58
N MET A 254 13.07 14.83 13.42
CA MET A 254 14.20 15.74 13.25
C MET A 254 14.05 17.02 14.09
N ALA A 255 12.81 17.45 14.33
CA ALA A 255 12.49 18.58 15.21
C ALA A 255 11.20 18.33 16.00
N GLY A 256 11.11 18.96 17.17
CA GLY A 256 10.00 18.78 18.11
C GLY A 256 10.11 17.50 18.95
N GLU A 257 9.10 17.26 19.78
CA GLU A 257 9.03 16.11 20.69
C GLU A 257 7.92 15.15 20.25
N CYS A 258 8.13 13.84 20.43
CA CYS A 258 7.04 12.88 20.36
C CYS A 258 5.93 13.23 21.37
N ASP A 259 4.73 12.70 21.16
CA ASP A 259 3.68 12.80 22.17
C ASP A 259 3.99 11.91 23.41
N ALA A 260 3.06 11.90 24.37
CA ALA A 260 3.23 11.18 25.64
C ALA A 260 3.43 9.66 25.46
N ASP A 261 2.92 9.10 24.36
CA ASP A 261 3.03 7.69 24.02
C ASP A 261 4.25 7.41 23.12
N GLY A 262 5.08 8.42 22.86
CA GLY A 262 6.25 8.32 22.00
C GLY A 262 5.92 8.38 20.51
N LEU A 263 4.67 8.71 20.14
CA LEU A 263 4.20 8.73 18.77
C LEU A 263 4.44 10.10 18.12
N TRP A 264 4.62 10.09 16.80
CA TRP A 264 4.61 11.30 15.98
C TRP A 264 4.32 10.95 14.52
N TRP A 265 3.88 11.93 13.73
CA TRP A 265 3.53 11.73 12.33
C TRP A 265 4.68 12.11 11.39
N PRO A 266 5.28 11.15 10.65
CA PRO A 266 6.31 11.46 9.65
C PRO A 266 5.85 12.41 8.54
N GLN A 267 4.53 12.49 8.34
CA GLN A 267 3.90 13.38 7.37
C GLN A 267 3.97 14.85 7.78
N ASP A 268 4.26 15.20 9.04
CA ASP A 268 4.43 16.59 9.46
C ASP A 268 5.81 17.14 9.02
N PRO A 269 5.89 18.01 8.01
CA PRO A 269 7.16 18.58 7.53
C PRO A 269 7.90 19.35 8.62
N ALA A 270 7.21 19.98 9.58
CA ALA A 270 7.87 20.68 10.68
C ALA A 270 8.68 19.74 11.57
N ARG A 271 8.36 18.44 11.55
CA ARG A 271 9.04 17.39 12.33
C ARG A 271 9.96 16.54 11.48
N SER A 272 9.61 16.27 10.22
CA SER A 272 10.38 15.37 9.34
C SER A 272 11.38 16.08 8.44
N VAL A 273 11.15 17.32 8.04
CA VAL A 273 12.02 18.12 7.15
C VAL A 273 11.98 19.62 7.53
N PRO A 274 12.32 20.00 8.78
CA PRO A 274 12.23 21.39 9.25
C PRO A 274 13.10 22.36 8.43
N ASP A 275 14.20 21.87 7.88
CA ASP A 275 15.06 22.62 6.95
C ASP A 275 14.29 23.06 5.69
N LEU A 276 13.52 22.16 5.09
CA LEU A 276 12.70 22.48 3.91
C LEU A 276 11.55 23.43 4.23
N VAL A 277 10.98 23.35 5.43
CA VAL A 277 9.96 24.31 5.89
C VAL A 277 10.55 25.72 5.89
N GLY A 278 11.74 25.89 6.47
CA GLY A 278 12.46 27.16 6.49
C GLY A 278 12.83 27.66 5.08
N GLU A 279 13.28 26.77 4.19
CA GLU A 279 13.56 27.11 2.79
C GLU A 279 12.31 27.57 2.04
N ALA A 280 11.20 26.85 2.15
CA ALA A 280 9.95 27.17 1.48
C ALA A 280 9.34 28.48 2.01
N ALA A 281 9.36 28.66 3.33
CA ALA A 281 8.95 29.90 4.00
C ALA A 281 9.74 31.10 3.46
N LYS A 282 11.08 30.99 3.43
CA LYS A 282 11.96 32.03 2.92
C LYS A 282 11.76 32.30 1.42
N ARG A 283 11.64 31.26 0.60
CA ARG A 283 11.51 31.38 -0.86
C ARG A 283 10.24 32.13 -1.25
N TYR A 284 9.14 31.85 -0.57
CA TYR A 284 7.84 32.42 -0.91
C TYR A 284 7.40 33.58 -0.02
N GLY A 285 8.18 33.93 1.00
CA GLY A 285 7.85 35.02 1.92
C GLY A 285 6.61 34.72 2.77
N ILE A 286 6.39 33.45 3.12
CA ILE A 286 5.28 32.97 3.94
C ILE A 286 5.79 32.49 5.30
N GLY A 287 4.90 32.40 6.29
CA GLY A 287 5.19 31.81 7.59
C GLY A 287 5.44 30.30 7.52
N GLU A 288 6.14 29.76 8.52
CA GLU A 288 6.47 28.33 8.60
C GLU A 288 5.22 27.44 8.63
N ASP A 289 4.14 27.86 9.29
CA ASP A 289 2.89 27.10 9.33
C ASP A 289 2.25 26.99 7.94
N ALA A 290 2.29 28.07 7.16
CA ALA A 290 1.84 28.08 5.78
C ALA A 290 2.75 27.18 4.93
N ALA A 291 4.07 27.27 5.09
CA ALA A 291 5.03 26.41 4.39
C ALA A 291 4.82 24.91 4.69
N VAL A 292 4.50 24.54 5.94
CA VAL A 292 4.13 23.17 6.33
C VAL A 292 2.93 22.68 5.53
N LEU A 293 1.84 23.44 5.50
CA LEU A 293 0.64 23.05 4.75
C LEU A 293 0.90 23.00 3.25
N TYR A 294 1.73 23.90 2.72
CA TYR A 294 2.14 23.90 1.32
C TYR A 294 2.93 22.65 0.95
N LEU A 295 3.92 22.25 1.75
CA LEU A 295 4.71 21.03 1.50
C LEU A 295 3.82 19.78 1.54
N MET A 296 2.89 19.69 2.50
CA MET A 296 1.89 18.60 2.54
C MET A 296 1.04 18.57 1.26
N LEU A 297 0.56 19.73 0.79
CA LEU A 297 -0.17 19.82 -0.49
C LEU A 297 0.70 19.43 -1.67
N LEU A 298 1.96 19.84 -1.69
CA LEU A 298 2.93 19.58 -2.74
C LEU A 298 3.14 18.07 -2.90
N ALA A 299 3.47 17.37 -1.82
CA ALA A 299 3.95 16.00 -1.90
C ALA A 299 2.88 14.92 -1.61
N MET A 300 2.03 15.08 -0.58
CA MET A 300 1.19 13.99 -0.08
C MET A 300 0.10 13.59 -1.07
N PRO A 301 -0.30 12.30 -1.10
CA PRO A 301 -1.34 11.85 -2.02
C PRO A 301 -2.74 12.24 -1.52
N ASP A 302 -2.92 12.29 -0.20
CA ASP A 302 -4.19 12.52 0.49
C ASP A 302 -4.15 13.68 1.52
N PRO A 303 -3.69 14.90 1.18
CA PRO A 303 -3.61 16.03 2.11
C PRO A 303 -4.99 16.66 2.35
N THR A 304 -5.95 15.86 2.81
CA THR A 304 -7.27 16.34 3.25
C THR A 304 -7.12 17.26 4.46
N ASP A 305 -8.11 18.13 4.70
CA ASP A 305 -8.07 19.03 5.86
C ASP A 305 -8.01 18.25 7.18
N ARG A 306 -8.68 17.10 7.21
CA ARG A 306 -8.61 16.16 8.32
C ARG A 306 -7.21 15.56 8.49
N ASN A 307 -6.58 15.10 7.40
CA ASN A 307 -5.26 14.47 7.47
C ASN A 307 -4.17 15.48 7.86
N THR A 308 -4.16 16.66 7.24
CA THR A 308 -3.21 17.73 7.59
C THR A 308 -3.36 18.18 9.05
N ALA A 309 -4.60 18.32 9.55
CA ALA A 309 -4.84 18.60 10.98
C ALA A 309 -4.40 17.45 11.90
N ARG A 310 -4.60 16.19 11.49
CA ARG A 310 -4.17 15.00 12.22
C ARG A 310 -2.64 14.91 12.30
N TRP A 311 -1.95 15.06 11.18
CA TRP A 311 -0.49 14.92 11.10
C TRP A 311 0.22 16.00 11.89
N THR A 312 -0.21 17.25 11.76
CA THR A 312 0.37 18.37 12.54
C THR A 312 0.01 18.32 14.02
N GLY A 313 -1.10 17.67 14.39
CA GLY A 313 -1.65 17.66 15.74
C GLY A 313 -2.18 19.03 16.21
N TRP A 314 -2.13 20.07 15.37
CA TRP A 314 -2.49 21.43 15.79
C TRP A 314 -3.94 21.50 16.26
N GLY A 315 -4.88 20.83 15.60
CA GLY A 315 -6.31 20.90 15.94
C GLY A 315 -6.66 20.47 17.37
N GLY A 316 -5.84 19.61 18.00
CA GLY A 316 -6.02 19.19 19.40
C GLY A 316 -5.43 20.16 20.43
N GLN A 317 -4.62 21.13 20.00
CA GLN A 317 -3.97 22.09 20.88
C GLN A 317 -4.85 23.32 21.13
N ARG A 318 -4.67 23.95 22.30
CA ARG A 318 -5.36 25.20 22.62
C ARG A 318 -5.01 26.28 21.58
N GLY A 319 -6.03 26.78 20.87
CA GLY A 319 -5.87 27.77 19.80
C GLY A 319 -5.44 27.21 18.45
N GLY A 320 -5.24 25.89 18.32
CA GLY A 320 -4.69 25.31 17.09
C GLY A 320 -5.64 25.30 15.89
N THR A 321 -6.96 25.31 16.11
CA THR A 321 -7.92 25.56 15.01
C THR A 321 -7.73 26.95 14.40
N ALA A 322 -7.47 27.96 15.22
CA ALA A 322 -7.19 29.32 14.74
C ALA A 322 -5.85 29.37 13.99
N ARG A 323 -4.83 28.64 14.48
CA ARG A 323 -3.54 28.46 13.80
C ARG A 323 -3.71 27.84 12.40
N LEU A 324 -4.43 26.73 12.28
CA LEU A 324 -4.75 26.09 11.00
C LEU A 324 -5.48 27.04 10.05
N ARG A 325 -6.46 27.80 10.56
CA ARG A 325 -7.19 28.78 9.76
C ARG A 325 -6.28 29.91 9.27
N ALA A 326 -5.40 30.44 10.12
CA ALA A 326 -4.47 31.50 9.77
C ALA A 326 -3.48 31.03 8.69
N ALA A 327 -2.87 29.86 8.87
CA ALA A 327 -1.93 29.29 7.90
C ALA A 327 -2.57 29.04 6.52
N ARG A 328 -3.83 28.57 6.49
CA ARG A 328 -4.58 28.41 5.24
C ARG A 328 -4.92 29.74 4.58
N ALA A 329 -5.34 30.73 5.36
CA ALA A 329 -5.65 32.06 4.84
C ALA A 329 -4.41 32.75 4.27
N GLU A 330 -3.25 32.58 4.92
CA GLU A 330 -1.97 33.05 4.42
C GLU A 330 -1.60 32.38 3.10
N LEU A 331 -1.69 31.04 2.99
CA LEU A 331 -1.46 30.35 1.73
C LEU A 331 -2.43 30.80 0.62
N ALA A 332 -3.71 30.94 0.94
CA ALA A 332 -4.73 31.38 -0.01
C ALA A 332 -4.48 32.79 -0.56
N ALA A 333 -3.74 33.63 0.18
CA ALA A 333 -3.33 34.95 -0.28
C ALA A 333 -2.13 34.93 -1.26
N THR A 334 -1.62 33.75 -1.61
CA THR A 334 -0.51 33.56 -2.56
C THR A 334 -0.97 32.88 -3.84
N ASP A 335 -0.16 32.95 -4.89
CA ASP A 335 -0.41 32.22 -6.16
C ASP A 335 0.04 30.74 -6.11
N LEU A 336 0.49 30.24 -4.94
CA LEU A 336 0.96 28.85 -4.78
C LEU A 336 -0.19 27.84 -4.77
N VAL A 337 -1.40 28.30 -4.44
CA VAL A 337 -2.59 27.47 -4.31
C VAL A 337 -3.79 28.17 -4.92
N VAL A 338 -4.82 27.39 -5.20
CA VAL A 338 -6.13 27.87 -5.64
C VAL A 338 -7.18 27.43 -4.63
N GLU A 339 -7.98 28.37 -4.14
CA GLU A 339 -9.17 28.06 -3.33
C GLU A 339 -10.27 27.45 -4.20
N GLY A 340 -10.94 26.42 -3.70
CA GLY A 340 -12.09 25.86 -4.40
C GLY A 340 -12.75 24.71 -3.67
N SER A 341 -13.58 23.98 -4.40
CA SER A 341 -14.17 22.73 -3.95
C SER A 341 -14.08 21.69 -5.06
N ARG A 342 -13.68 20.48 -4.68
CA ARG A 342 -13.67 19.32 -5.57
C ARG A 342 -14.32 18.15 -4.85
N ALA A 343 -15.22 17.48 -5.55
CA ALA A 343 -15.93 16.33 -4.99
C ALA A 343 -14.91 15.30 -4.45
N LYS A 344 -15.14 14.82 -3.23
CA LYS A 344 -14.30 13.82 -2.54
C LYS A 344 -12.87 14.25 -2.16
N ALA A 345 -12.39 15.44 -2.53
CA ALA A 345 -11.02 15.86 -2.20
C ALA A 345 -10.82 16.17 -0.71
N GLY A 346 -11.89 16.53 0.02
CA GLY A 346 -11.86 16.74 1.46
C GLY A 346 -10.96 17.89 1.92
N ARG A 347 -10.72 18.88 1.07
CA ARG A 347 -9.90 20.08 1.34
C ARG A 347 -10.37 21.30 0.55
N SER A 348 -9.97 22.49 1.01
CA SER A 348 -10.30 23.78 0.37
C SER A 348 -9.18 24.38 -0.47
N LEU A 349 -7.93 23.96 -0.26
CA LEU A 349 -6.74 24.45 -0.99
C LEU A 349 -6.17 23.39 -1.90
N PHE A 350 -5.69 23.83 -3.06
CA PHE A 350 -5.27 22.97 -4.16
C PHE A 350 -4.06 23.53 -4.86
N LEU A 351 -3.15 22.68 -5.35
CA LEU A 351 -2.09 23.18 -6.21
C LEU A 351 -2.69 23.61 -7.58
N PRO A 352 -2.13 24.63 -8.23
CA PRO A 352 -2.51 24.97 -9.59
C PRO A 352 -2.18 23.83 -10.56
N GLY A 353 -3.04 23.63 -11.56
CA GLY A 353 -2.85 22.65 -12.63
C GLY A 353 -3.96 21.63 -12.77
N GLY A 354 -3.70 20.63 -13.62
CA GLY A 354 -4.63 19.55 -13.93
C GLY A 354 -4.89 18.59 -12.79
N TRP A 355 -5.97 17.82 -12.95
CA TRP A 355 -6.46 16.86 -11.96
C TRP A 355 -6.67 15.51 -12.59
N THR A 356 -6.36 14.48 -11.82
CA THR A 356 -6.74 13.11 -12.13
C THR A 356 -7.76 12.63 -11.11
N GLN A 357 -8.69 11.80 -11.56
CA GLN A 357 -9.64 11.12 -10.70
C GLN A 357 -9.49 9.62 -10.92
N PRO A 358 -8.64 8.95 -10.12
CA PRO A 358 -8.58 7.50 -10.17
C PRO A 358 -9.93 6.90 -9.76
N PRO A 359 -10.21 5.63 -10.13
CA PRO A 359 -11.40 4.93 -9.70
C PRO A 359 -11.58 4.92 -8.18
N ASN A 360 -12.82 4.72 -7.71
CA ASN A 360 -13.06 4.50 -6.29
C ASN A 360 -12.25 3.27 -5.83
N PRO A 361 -11.68 3.29 -4.60
CA PRO A 361 -11.93 4.22 -3.51
C PRO A 361 -11.00 5.44 -3.42
N HIS A 362 -10.16 5.66 -4.42
CA HIS A 362 -9.07 6.63 -4.33
C HIS A 362 -9.55 8.09 -4.37
N LEU A 363 -8.82 8.96 -3.67
CA LEU A 363 -9.07 10.38 -3.68
C LEU A 363 -8.58 11.01 -5.00
N PRO A 364 -9.27 12.03 -5.53
CA PRO A 364 -8.73 12.82 -6.62
C PRO A 364 -7.48 13.58 -6.15
N LEU A 365 -6.53 13.74 -7.05
CA LEU A 365 -5.26 14.40 -6.78
C LEU A 365 -4.77 15.19 -8.00
N GLU A 366 -3.87 16.14 -7.75
CA GLU A 366 -3.27 16.95 -8.81
C GLU A 366 -2.40 16.10 -9.73
N ARG A 367 -2.52 16.30 -11.05
CA ARG A 367 -1.73 15.56 -12.07
C ARG A 367 -0.23 15.64 -11.84
N TRP A 368 0.24 16.76 -11.30
CA TRP A 368 1.65 16.99 -10.95
C TRP A 368 2.23 15.87 -10.04
N LYS A 369 1.37 15.22 -9.23
CA LYS A 369 1.75 14.15 -8.30
C LYS A 369 1.93 12.80 -8.96
N LEU A 370 1.34 12.57 -10.14
CA LEU A 370 1.31 11.27 -10.78
C LEU A 370 2.70 10.59 -10.87
N PRO A 371 3.78 11.30 -11.28
CA PRO A 371 5.11 10.69 -11.36
C PRO A 371 5.70 10.25 -10.01
N MET A 372 5.27 10.85 -8.90
CA MET A 372 5.78 10.49 -7.56
C MET A 372 5.16 9.18 -7.03
N TYR A 373 4.08 8.71 -7.66
CA TYR A 373 3.30 7.55 -7.22
C TYR A 373 3.17 6.46 -8.31
N ASP A 374 3.97 6.54 -9.39
CA ASP A 374 3.89 5.62 -10.53
C ASP A 374 2.45 5.45 -11.08
N LEU A 375 1.67 6.53 -11.05
CA LEU A 375 0.28 6.57 -11.49
C LEU A 375 0.16 7.09 -12.92
N LEU A 376 -0.77 6.50 -13.68
CA LEU A 376 -1.21 7.01 -14.97
C LEU A 376 -2.54 7.76 -14.82
N GLU A 377 -2.79 8.71 -15.71
CA GLU A 377 -3.98 9.55 -15.65
C GLU A 377 -5.27 8.73 -15.81
N GLY A 378 -6.22 8.92 -14.89
CA GLY A 378 -7.51 8.19 -14.87
C GLY A 378 -7.42 6.69 -14.54
N GLU A 379 -6.23 6.13 -14.38
CA GLU A 379 -6.06 4.70 -14.10
C GLU A 379 -6.05 4.38 -12.60
N ALA A 380 -6.36 3.13 -12.28
CA ALA A 380 -6.20 2.60 -10.93
C ALA A 380 -4.70 2.48 -10.56
N PRO A 381 -4.34 2.66 -9.28
CA PRO A 381 -3.03 2.27 -8.77
C PRO A 381 -2.80 0.78 -8.98
N VAL A 382 -1.60 0.43 -9.43
CA VAL A 382 -1.25 -0.97 -9.72
C VAL A 382 -1.38 -1.86 -8.48
N LEU A 383 -1.00 -1.34 -7.30
CA LEU A 383 -1.12 -2.04 -6.03
C LEU A 383 -2.48 -1.84 -5.33
N GLY A 384 -3.47 -1.25 -5.99
CA GLY A 384 -4.79 -1.00 -5.41
C GLY A 384 -4.80 0.07 -4.31
N VAL A 385 -3.73 0.87 -4.19
CA VAL A 385 -3.64 1.95 -3.20
C VAL A 385 -2.71 3.06 -3.67
N VAL A 386 -3.03 4.32 -3.33
CA VAL A 386 -2.18 5.49 -3.61
C VAL A 386 -1.53 5.98 -2.32
N VAL A 387 -0.31 5.52 -2.05
CA VAL A 387 0.49 5.86 -0.86
C VAL A 387 1.97 5.96 -1.23
N PRO A 388 2.80 6.65 -0.43
CA PRO A 388 4.25 6.65 -0.62
C PRO A 388 4.82 5.23 -0.55
N THR A 389 5.82 4.96 -1.40
CA THR A 389 6.64 3.74 -1.39
C THR A 389 8.08 4.01 -0.92
N ARG A 390 8.32 5.21 -0.39
CA ARG A 390 9.60 5.68 0.16
C ARG A 390 9.34 6.56 1.38
N PRO A 391 10.33 6.85 2.25
CA PRO A 391 10.14 7.69 3.42
C PRO A 391 9.59 9.07 3.04
N VAL A 392 8.64 9.57 3.82
CA VAL A 392 7.94 10.85 3.55
C VAL A 392 8.91 12.03 3.45
N ALA A 393 9.99 12.04 4.26
CA ALA A 393 11.03 13.06 4.16
C ALA A 393 11.73 13.06 2.79
N GLY A 394 12.02 11.88 2.23
CA GLY A 394 12.60 11.74 0.89
C GLY A 394 11.64 12.22 -0.20
N LEU A 395 10.34 11.93 -0.03
CA LEU A 395 9.29 12.40 -0.94
C LEU A 395 9.13 13.94 -0.90
N TYR A 396 9.22 14.57 0.28
CA TYR A 396 9.25 16.04 0.37
C TYR A 396 10.46 16.64 -0.34
N ARG A 397 11.65 16.05 -0.18
CA ARG A 397 12.88 16.50 -0.85
C ARG A 397 12.77 16.37 -2.37
N GLU A 398 12.26 15.26 -2.88
CA GLU A 398 12.02 15.05 -4.31
C GLU A 398 11.02 16.08 -4.86
N ALA A 399 9.89 16.27 -4.18
CA ALA A 399 8.87 17.24 -4.59
C ALA A 399 9.43 18.67 -4.61
N TRP A 400 10.22 19.03 -3.60
CA TRP A 400 10.88 20.33 -3.53
C TRP A 400 11.94 20.51 -4.62
N GLN A 401 12.74 19.48 -4.88
CA GLN A 401 13.75 19.50 -5.93
C GLN A 401 13.11 19.77 -7.30
N ARG A 402 12.01 19.10 -7.64
CA ARG A 402 11.26 19.34 -8.88
C ARG A 402 10.81 20.80 -9.01
N VAL A 403 10.32 21.40 -7.92
CA VAL A 403 9.95 22.82 -7.89
C VAL A 403 11.16 23.73 -8.14
N GLN A 404 12.31 23.41 -7.54
CA GLN A 404 13.55 24.16 -7.74
C GLN A 404 14.08 24.04 -9.18
N ASP A 405 13.90 22.89 -9.81
CA ASP A 405 14.27 22.60 -11.20
C ASP A 405 13.28 23.20 -12.21
N GLY A 406 12.23 23.88 -11.73
CA GLY A 406 11.24 24.56 -12.56
C GLY A 406 10.04 23.68 -12.96
N ASP A 407 10.01 22.41 -12.56
CA ASP A 407 8.88 21.48 -12.72
C ASP A 407 7.89 21.59 -11.53
N GLY A 408 7.53 22.82 -11.20
CA GLY A 408 6.54 23.10 -10.16
C GLY A 408 5.10 23.01 -10.67
N PRO A 409 4.10 22.86 -9.77
CA PRO A 409 2.69 22.93 -10.13
C PRO A 409 2.36 24.26 -10.81
N ARG A 410 1.72 24.20 -11.98
CA ARG A 410 1.34 25.37 -12.78
C ARG A 410 -0.03 25.13 -13.41
N LEU A 411 -0.77 26.21 -13.63
CA LEU A 411 -1.98 26.14 -14.46
C LEU A 411 -1.57 25.64 -15.84
N GLU A 412 -2.26 24.62 -16.33
CA GLU A 412 -2.04 24.17 -17.69
C GLU A 412 -2.51 25.27 -18.63
N GLU A 413 -1.60 25.78 -19.46
CA GLU A 413 -2.01 26.50 -20.64
C GLU A 413 -2.84 25.52 -21.47
N LEU A 414 -4.14 25.81 -21.62
CA LEU A 414 -4.99 25.13 -22.58
C LEU A 414 -4.27 25.21 -23.93
N GLU A 415 -3.70 24.10 -24.40
CA GLU A 415 -3.33 23.95 -25.81
C GLU A 415 -4.63 24.04 -26.60
N VAL A 416 -4.98 25.26 -27.04
CA VAL A 416 -6.11 25.48 -27.94
C VAL A 416 -5.75 24.77 -29.24
N PRO A 417 -6.49 23.74 -29.67
CA PRO A 417 -6.24 23.11 -30.95
C PRO A 417 -6.35 24.18 -32.02
N ARG A 418 -5.28 24.40 -32.79
CA ARG A 418 -5.29 25.35 -33.92
C ARG A 418 -6.48 24.99 -34.80
N PRO A 419 -7.41 25.92 -35.11
CA PRO A 419 -8.57 25.60 -35.93
C PRO A 419 -8.06 25.12 -37.29
N GLY A 420 -8.36 23.85 -37.59
CA GLY A 420 -7.99 23.22 -38.85
C GLY A 420 -8.47 24.09 -40.01
N ARG A 421 -7.51 24.52 -40.84
CA ARG A 421 -7.77 25.29 -42.07
C ARG A 421 -8.78 24.51 -42.92
N ARG A 422 -10.04 24.94 -42.93
CA ARG A 422 -11.03 24.50 -43.92
C ARG A 422 -10.51 24.90 -45.30
N ARG A 423 -10.04 23.91 -46.08
CA ARG A 423 -9.84 24.09 -47.51
C ARG A 423 -11.21 24.34 -48.14
N ARG A 424 -11.34 25.49 -48.80
CA ARG A 424 -12.47 25.83 -49.68
C ARG A 424 -12.35 25.07 -50.99
#